data_AF-A0ABD5Y2P3-F1
#
_entry.id   AF-A0ABD5Y2P3-F1
#
_cell.length_a   1.000
_cell.length_b   1.000
_cell.length_c   1.000
_cell.angle_alpha   90.00
_cell.angle_beta   90.00
_cell.angle_gamma   90.00
#
_symmetry.space_group_name_H-M   'P 1'
#
loop_
_entity.id
_entity.type
_entity.pdbx_description
1 polymer ?
#
loop_
_entity_poly.entity_id
_entity_poly.type
_entity_poly.pdbx_seq_one_letter_code
_entity_poly.pdbx_strand_id
1 'polypeptide(L)'
;MTTDDSDSTGDMPPEPPEDLANWVVEPLQAQNVGALDQIIAYCEELIEHKTRPVAEDGDDTEGTTVEKKPQKDQSPEERREAQEEVEQLSKEDMKELSDEELRRYGTVEIRKIPCGPGCDGCPHGDYRYVKYRDDSGTVTSKYAGKA
;
A
#
# COMPACT_ATOMS: atom_id res chain seq x y z
N MET A 1 -42.45 -15.58 42.82
CA MET A 1 -42.23 -14.60 41.74
C MET A 1 -40.74 -14.63 41.45
N THR A 2 -40.34 -15.42 40.46
CA THR A 2 -38.98 -15.41 39.93
C THR A 2 -39.10 -14.67 38.61
N THR A 3 -38.64 -13.43 38.58
CA THR A 3 -38.49 -12.70 37.33
C THR A 3 -37.30 -13.30 36.59
N ASP A 4 -37.61 -13.88 35.45
CA ASP A 4 -36.67 -14.31 34.44
C ASP A 4 -36.05 -13.05 33.82
N ASP A 5 -34.80 -12.76 34.19
CA ASP A 5 -33.95 -11.80 33.50
C ASP A 5 -33.58 -12.44 32.15
N SER A 6 -34.47 -12.28 31.17
CA SER A 6 -34.21 -12.65 29.78
C SER A 6 -33.08 -11.77 29.24
N ASP A 7 -31.93 -12.42 29.06
CA ASP A 7 -30.75 -11.94 28.37
C ASP A 7 -31.09 -11.53 26.92
N SER A 8 -31.49 -10.27 26.74
CA SER A 8 -31.75 -9.64 25.43
C SER A 8 -30.47 -9.06 24.83
N THR A 9 -29.38 -9.84 24.77
CA THR A 9 -28.12 -9.41 24.11
C THR A 9 -27.92 -9.97 22.71
N GLY A 10 -28.87 -10.76 22.19
CA GLY A 10 -28.70 -11.54 20.96
C GLY A 10 -29.20 -10.94 19.63
N ASP A 11 -29.85 -9.77 19.62
CA ASP A 11 -30.54 -9.23 18.43
C ASP A 11 -30.04 -7.84 17.98
N MET A 12 -28.93 -7.35 18.55
CA MET A 12 -28.37 -6.06 18.13
C MET A 12 -27.44 -6.26 16.93
N PRO A 13 -27.55 -5.40 15.89
CA PRO A 13 -26.62 -5.45 14.77
C PRO A 13 -25.19 -5.21 15.27
N PRO A 14 -24.17 -5.77 14.60
CA PRO A 14 -22.78 -5.57 14.99
C PRO A 14 -22.40 -4.09 14.97
N GLU A 15 -21.53 -3.69 15.89
CA GLU A 15 -20.97 -2.34 15.91
C GLU A 15 -20.07 -2.13 14.67
N PRO A 16 -20.24 -1.02 13.94
CA PRO A 16 -19.41 -0.72 12.79
C PRO A 16 -17.98 -0.36 13.21
N PRO A 17 -16.97 -0.65 12.37
CA PRO A 17 -15.59 -0.18 12.58
C PRO A 17 -15.51 1.36 12.72
N GLU A 18 -14.67 1.83 13.66
CA GLU A 18 -14.55 3.26 13.99
C GLU A 18 -14.02 4.12 12.83
N ASP A 19 -13.20 3.53 11.96
CA ASP A 19 -12.59 4.22 10.82
C ASP A 19 -13.53 4.32 9.60
N LEU A 20 -14.68 3.62 9.61
CA LEU A 20 -15.64 3.69 8.52
C LEU A 20 -16.56 4.90 8.68
N ALA A 21 -16.60 5.73 7.64
CA ALA A 21 -17.49 6.88 7.61
C ALA A 21 -18.96 6.45 7.67
N ASN A 22 -19.77 7.21 8.43
CA ASN A 22 -21.19 6.90 8.64
C ASN A 22 -21.98 6.76 7.33
N TRP A 23 -21.68 7.58 6.31
CA TRP A 23 -22.30 7.50 5.00
C TRP A 23 -22.01 6.19 4.22
N VAL A 24 -21.04 5.39 4.67
CA VAL A 24 -20.77 4.03 4.17
C VAL A 24 -21.49 2.98 5.03
N VAL A 25 -21.46 3.16 6.35
CA VAL A 25 -22.05 2.23 7.32
C VAL A 25 -23.57 2.10 7.12
N GLU A 26 -24.28 3.22 7.02
CA GLU A 26 -25.75 3.20 6.91
C GLU A 26 -26.23 2.46 5.65
N PRO A 27 -25.67 2.70 4.44
CA PRO A 27 -26.02 1.92 3.26
C PRO A 27 -25.68 0.43 3.35
N LEU A 28 -24.59 0.06 4.02
CA LEU A 28 -24.19 -1.35 4.20
C LEU A 28 -25.19 -2.09 5.11
N GLN A 29 -25.58 -1.49 6.23
CA GLN A 29 -26.54 -2.09 7.16
C GLN A 29 -27.94 -2.25 6.53
N ALA A 30 -28.29 -1.41 5.55
CA ALA A 30 -29.56 -1.52 4.82
C ALA A 30 -29.58 -2.62 3.74
N GLN A 31 -28.44 -3.26 3.43
CA GLN A 31 -28.37 -4.30 2.41
C GLN A 31 -28.96 -5.64 2.87
N ASN A 32 -29.36 -6.45 1.89
CA ASN A 32 -29.68 -7.86 2.12
C ASN A 32 -28.41 -8.74 2.06
N VAL A 33 -28.51 -9.97 2.57
CA VAL A 33 -27.40 -10.92 2.63
C VAL A 33 -26.72 -11.14 1.27
N GLY A 34 -27.49 -11.32 0.19
CA GLY A 34 -26.91 -11.56 -1.14
C GLY A 34 -26.19 -10.35 -1.73
N ALA A 35 -26.65 -9.14 -1.42
CA ALA A 35 -25.94 -7.92 -1.80
C ALA A 35 -24.65 -7.75 -0.98
N LEU A 36 -24.67 -8.11 0.31
CA LEU A 36 -23.46 -8.10 1.15
C LEU A 36 -22.41 -9.07 0.62
N ASP A 37 -22.79 -10.28 0.19
CA ASP A 37 -21.86 -11.23 -0.45
C ASP A 37 -21.19 -10.65 -1.71
N GLN A 38 -21.97 -9.95 -2.55
CA GLN A 38 -21.43 -9.29 -3.75
C GLN A 38 -20.51 -8.12 -3.39
N ILE A 39 -20.85 -7.35 -2.36
CA ILE A 39 -20.01 -6.25 -1.86
C ILE A 39 -18.70 -6.81 -1.32
N ILE A 40 -18.71 -7.91 -0.57
CA ILE A 40 -17.49 -8.58 -0.08
C ILE A 40 -16.61 -8.98 -1.26
N ALA A 41 -17.16 -9.67 -2.25
CA ALA A 41 -16.40 -10.09 -3.44
C ALA A 41 -15.77 -8.88 -4.18
N TYR A 42 -16.53 -7.81 -4.35
CA TYR A 42 -16.01 -6.59 -4.98
C TYR A 42 -14.95 -5.89 -4.13
N CYS A 43 -15.12 -5.84 -2.81
CA CYS A 43 -14.12 -5.30 -1.89
C CYS A 43 -12.81 -6.10 -1.97
N GLU A 44 -12.88 -7.43 -2.05
CA GLU A 44 -11.70 -8.28 -2.23
C GLU A 44 -10.97 -7.98 -3.55
N GLU A 45 -11.70 -7.86 -4.66
CA GLU A 45 -11.14 -7.47 -5.96
C GLU A 45 -10.53 -6.06 -5.92
N LEU A 46 -11.19 -5.10 -5.27
CA LEU A 46 -10.68 -3.74 -5.10
C LEU A 46 -9.39 -3.72 -4.29
N ILE A 47 -9.31 -4.49 -3.20
CA ILE A 47 -8.09 -4.53 -2.40
C ILE A 47 -6.96 -5.17 -3.22
N GLU A 48 -7.20 -6.27 -3.92
CA GLU A 48 -6.21 -6.85 -4.83
C GLU A 48 -5.74 -5.83 -5.88
N HIS A 49 -6.66 -5.06 -6.46
CA HIS A 49 -6.31 -4.00 -7.41
C HIS A 49 -5.40 -2.92 -6.80
N LYS A 50 -5.65 -2.54 -5.53
CA LYS A 50 -4.90 -1.51 -4.82
C LYS A 50 -3.56 -1.99 -4.26
N THR A 51 -3.39 -3.29 -4.03
CA THR A 51 -2.17 -3.89 -3.46
C THR A 51 -1.34 -4.64 -4.50
N ARG A 52 -1.79 -4.74 -5.76
CA ARG A 52 -1.03 -5.40 -6.83
C ARG A 52 0.34 -4.75 -7.06
N PRO A 53 1.37 -5.55 -7.38
CA PRO A 53 2.68 -5.03 -7.74
C PRO A 53 2.61 -3.96 -8.83
N VAL A 54 3.49 -2.98 -8.75
CA VAL A 54 3.56 -1.90 -9.74
C VAL A 54 4.07 -2.47 -11.07
N ALA A 55 3.30 -2.28 -12.14
CA ALA A 55 3.69 -2.69 -13.49
C ALA A 55 4.93 -1.91 -13.98
N GLU A 56 5.72 -2.54 -14.85
CA GLU A 56 7.06 -2.07 -15.22
C GLU A 56 7.07 -0.76 -16.06
N ASP A 57 5.96 -0.41 -16.73
CA ASP A 57 5.94 0.56 -17.84
C ASP A 57 5.53 2.01 -17.49
N GLY A 58 5.38 2.37 -16.22
CA GLY A 58 5.03 3.75 -15.82
C GLY A 58 6.25 4.64 -15.59
N ASP A 59 6.88 5.19 -16.63
CA ASP A 59 8.03 6.12 -16.49
C ASP A 59 7.55 7.58 -16.30
N ASP A 60 6.82 7.85 -15.22
CA ASP A 60 6.36 9.21 -14.83
C ASP A 60 7.30 9.85 -13.79
N THR A 61 8.57 9.42 -13.74
CA THR A 61 9.49 9.79 -12.67
C THR A 61 10.74 10.51 -13.17
N GLU A 62 11.23 11.49 -12.42
CA GLU A 62 12.43 12.24 -12.79
C GLU A 62 13.68 11.34 -12.87
N GLY A 63 14.43 11.47 -13.97
CA GLY A 63 15.66 10.71 -14.24
C GLY A 63 15.46 9.55 -15.21
N THR A 64 16.57 8.93 -15.61
CA THR A 64 16.53 7.73 -16.47
C THR A 64 16.70 6.49 -15.60
N THR A 65 15.73 5.58 -15.63
CA THR A 65 15.88 4.29 -14.94
C THR A 65 16.90 3.43 -15.68
N VAL A 66 18.00 3.07 -15.02
CA VAL A 66 19.11 2.28 -15.59
C VAL A 66 19.06 0.81 -15.17
N GLU A 67 18.42 0.51 -14.04
CA GLU A 67 18.19 -0.87 -13.58
C GLU A 67 16.83 -0.94 -12.88
N LYS A 68 16.09 -2.04 -13.10
CA LYS A 68 14.83 -2.34 -12.41
C LYS A 68 14.92 -3.73 -11.81
N LYS A 69 14.54 -3.87 -10.53
CA LYS A 69 14.37 -5.15 -9.85
C LYS A 69 12.90 -5.28 -9.44
N PRO A 70 12.15 -6.26 -9.96
CA PRO A 70 10.74 -6.39 -9.67
C PRO A 70 10.51 -6.71 -8.20
N GLN A 71 9.36 -6.26 -7.68
CA GLN A 71 8.88 -6.64 -6.35
C GLN A 71 8.89 -8.17 -6.19
N LYS A 72 9.11 -8.65 -4.97
CA LYS A 72 9.00 -10.06 -4.64
C LYS A 72 7.58 -10.56 -4.90
N ASP A 73 7.48 -11.80 -5.37
CA ASP A 73 6.21 -12.51 -5.42
C ASP A 73 5.82 -12.88 -3.98
N GLN A 74 4.67 -12.36 -3.54
CA GLN A 74 4.18 -12.43 -2.17
C GLN A 74 2.66 -12.55 -2.18
N SER A 75 2.12 -13.19 -1.14
CA SER A 75 0.67 -13.30 -0.98
C SER A 75 0.02 -11.92 -0.85
N PRO A 76 -1.29 -11.79 -1.16
CA PRO A 76 -2.01 -10.52 -1.00
C PRO A 76 -1.91 -9.93 0.41
N GLU A 77 -1.88 -10.77 1.44
CA GLU A 77 -1.77 -10.36 2.84
C GLU A 77 -0.39 -9.78 3.16
N GLU A 78 0.69 -10.48 2.78
CA GLU A 78 2.06 -9.99 2.94
C GLU A 78 2.31 -8.68 2.17
N ARG A 79 1.66 -8.52 1.00
CA ARG A 79 1.71 -7.27 0.23
C ARG A 79 1.05 -6.11 0.97
N ARG A 80 -0.11 -6.34 1.62
CA ARG A 80 -0.81 -5.33 2.43
C ARG A 80 0.03 -4.91 3.63
N GLU A 81 0.61 -5.86 4.35
CA GLU A 81 1.50 -5.58 5.48
C GLU A 81 2.72 -4.77 5.04
N ALA A 82 3.38 -5.19 3.95
CA ALA A 82 4.53 -4.46 3.41
C ALA A 82 4.17 -3.03 2.99
N GLN A 83 2.98 -2.82 2.44
CA GLN A 83 2.46 -1.51 2.04
C GLN A 83 2.26 -0.58 3.25
N GLU A 84 1.71 -1.08 4.36
CA GLU A 84 1.58 -0.32 5.60
C GLU A 84 2.96 -0.01 6.22
N GLU A 85 3.85 -1.00 6.28
CA GLU A 85 5.22 -0.84 6.79
C GLU A 85 6.01 0.23 6.02
N VAL A 86 5.94 0.21 4.68
CA VAL A 86 6.74 1.14 3.85
C VAL A 86 6.29 2.58 4.01
N GLU A 87 5.04 2.84 4.35
CA GLU A 87 4.56 4.19 4.62
C GLU A 87 5.18 4.75 5.91
N GLN A 88 5.28 3.91 6.95
CA GLN A 88 5.87 4.25 8.24
C GLN A 88 7.41 4.34 8.19
N LEU A 89 8.06 3.60 7.29
CA LEU A 89 9.52 3.57 7.15
C LEU A 89 10.08 4.95 6.79
N SER A 90 11.06 5.42 7.56
CA SER A 90 11.72 6.69 7.28
C SER A 90 12.66 6.58 6.07
N LYS A 91 13.05 7.73 5.51
CA LYS A 91 14.07 7.77 4.45
C LYS A 91 15.45 7.35 4.96
N GLU A 92 15.70 7.36 6.27
CA GLU A 92 16.99 6.95 6.83
C GLU A 92 17.05 5.43 6.94
N ASP A 93 16.03 4.82 7.54
CA ASP A 93 15.90 3.36 7.62
C ASP A 93 15.90 2.72 6.23
N MET A 94 15.20 3.35 5.27
CA MET A 94 15.14 2.83 3.90
C MET A 94 16.51 2.81 3.19
N LYS A 95 17.47 3.64 3.60
CA LYS A 95 18.84 3.62 3.03
C LYS A 95 19.68 2.48 3.58
N GLU A 96 19.36 1.99 4.76
CA GLU A 96 20.09 0.90 5.43
C GLU A 96 19.70 -0.47 4.88
N LEU A 97 18.54 -0.56 4.23
CA LEU A 97 18.06 -1.79 3.60
C LEU A 97 18.82 -2.12 2.31
N SER A 98 19.07 -3.41 2.12
CA SER A 98 19.57 -3.95 0.85
C SER A 98 18.48 -3.96 -0.21
N ASP A 99 18.86 -4.04 -1.48
CA ASP A 99 17.91 -4.13 -2.58
C ASP A 99 16.97 -5.34 -2.44
N GLU A 100 17.45 -6.45 -1.88
CA GLU A 100 16.65 -7.65 -1.67
C GLU A 100 15.60 -7.47 -0.58
N GLU A 101 15.88 -6.67 0.45
CA GLU A 101 14.92 -6.30 1.48
C GLU A 101 13.92 -5.27 0.94
N LEU A 102 14.39 -4.28 0.18
CA LEU A 102 13.56 -3.25 -0.45
C LEU A 102 12.53 -3.84 -1.43
N ARG A 103 12.85 -4.97 -2.08
CA ARG A 103 11.93 -5.68 -2.98
C ARG A 103 10.72 -6.30 -2.26
N ARG A 104 10.69 -6.38 -0.93
CA ARG A 104 9.46 -6.71 -0.17
C ARG A 104 8.41 -5.61 -0.34
N TYR A 105 8.86 -4.36 -0.38
CA TYR A 105 7.99 -3.18 -0.35
C TYR A 105 7.54 -2.72 -1.74
N GLY A 106 8.32 -3.01 -2.78
CA GLY A 106 7.98 -2.60 -4.14
C GLY A 106 9.06 -2.93 -5.16
N THR A 107 8.90 -2.39 -6.36
CA THR A 107 9.92 -2.48 -7.43
C THR A 107 11.06 -1.54 -7.10
N VAL A 108 12.29 -2.03 -7.09
CA VAL A 108 13.49 -1.21 -6.88
C VAL A 108 13.97 -0.69 -8.22
N GLU A 109 13.99 0.63 -8.38
CA GLU A 109 14.47 1.32 -9.57
C GLU A 109 15.77 2.05 -9.23
N ILE A 110 16.82 1.77 -10.00
CA ILE A 110 18.05 2.56 -9.98
C ILE A 110 17.88 3.66 -11.03
N ARG A 111 17.79 4.91 -10.58
CA ARG A 111 17.59 6.09 -11.44
C ARG A 111 18.84 6.93 -11.51
N LYS A 112 19.21 7.32 -12.72
CA LYS A 112 20.24 8.31 -12.99
C LYS A 112 19.59 9.68 -13.16
N ILE A 113 19.84 10.57 -12.21
CA ILE A 113 19.29 11.93 -12.24
C ILE A 113 20.29 12.86 -12.93
N PRO A 114 19.92 13.55 -14.02
CA PRO A 114 20.84 14.44 -14.72
C PRO A 114 21.17 15.66 -13.86
N CYS A 115 22.44 16.04 -13.82
CA CYS A 115 22.90 17.23 -13.11
C CYS A 115 22.36 18.51 -13.79
N GLY A 116 21.73 19.39 -13.02
CA GLY A 116 21.32 20.72 -13.51
C GLY A 116 22.50 21.66 -13.82
N PRO A 117 22.26 22.74 -14.58
CA PRO A 117 23.29 23.76 -14.86
C PRO A 117 23.74 24.45 -13.56
N GLY A 118 25.07 24.53 -13.34
CA GLY A 118 25.66 25.11 -12.12
C GLY A 118 26.10 24.12 -11.04
N CYS A 119 26.22 22.83 -11.38
CA CYS A 119 26.69 21.78 -10.47
C CYS A 119 28.23 21.85 -10.26
N ASP A 120 28.71 22.58 -9.25
CA ASP A 120 30.14 22.74 -8.89
C ASP A 120 30.76 21.53 -8.14
N GLY A 121 30.24 20.34 -8.40
CA GLY A 121 30.59 19.08 -7.74
C GLY A 121 29.47 18.62 -6.82
N CYS A 122 28.85 17.49 -7.17
CA CYS A 122 27.82 16.89 -6.34
C CYS A 122 27.86 15.36 -6.36
N PRO A 123 27.37 14.73 -5.28
CA PRO A 123 27.22 13.29 -5.16
C PRO A 123 26.08 12.72 -6.05
N HIS A 124 25.96 13.15 -7.31
CA HIS A 124 24.96 12.67 -8.27
C HIS A 124 25.42 11.33 -8.86
N GLY A 125 25.29 10.29 -8.04
CA GLY A 125 25.41 8.91 -8.48
C GLY A 125 24.03 8.37 -8.84
N ASP A 126 24.02 7.13 -9.31
CA ASP A 126 22.76 6.41 -9.47
C ASP A 126 22.09 6.27 -8.09
N TYR A 127 20.77 6.43 -8.06
CA TYR A 127 19.98 6.46 -6.83
C TYR A 127 18.94 5.36 -6.84
N ARG A 128 18.77 4.69 -5.70
CA ARG A 128 17.76 3.66 -5.51
C ARG A 128 16.45 4.29 -5.08
N TYR A 129 15.37 3.88 -5.72
CA TYR A 129 14.00 4.23 -5.36
C TYR A 129 13.18 2.96 -5.22
N VAL A 130 12.33 2.90 -4.21
CA VAL A 130 11.29 1.87 -4.12
C VAL A 130 10.00 2.45 -4.66
N LYS A 131 9.48 1.82 -5.71
CA LYS A 131 8.20 2.17 -6.33
C LYS A 131 7.13 1.19 -5.88
N TYR A 132 6.09 1.72 -5.24
CA TYR A 132 5.06 0.94 -4.57
C TYR A 132 3.70 1.64 -4.71
N ARG A 133 2.61 0.98 -4.31
CA ARG A 133 1.30 1.63 -4.17
C ARG A 133 1.12 2.09 -2.73
N ASP A 134 0.66 3.31 -2.48
CA ASP A 134 0.25 3.74 -1.13
C ASP A 134 -1.09 3.12 -0.72
N ASP A 135 -1.53 3.27 0.53
CA ASP A 135 -2.80 2.74 1.06
C ASP A 135 -4.03 3.04 0.16
N SER A 136 -4.01 4.18 -0.55
CA SER A 136 -5.06 4.56 -1.49
C SER A 136 -5.07 3.72 -2.78
N GLY A 137 -3.95 3.07 -3.10
CA GLY A 137 -3.68 2.31 -4.31
C GLY A 137 -2.93 3.10 -5.38
N THR A 138 -2.46 4.32 -5.07
CA THR A 138 -1.77 5.21 -6.00
C THR A 138 -0.28 4.82 -6.09
N VAL A 139 0.26 4.76 -7.31
CA VAL A 139 1.69 4.45 -7.50
C VAL A 139 2.53 5.65 -7.08
N THR A 140 3.44 5.42 -6.15
CA THR A 140 4.37 6.43 -5.62
C THR A 140 5.80 5.88 -5.56
N SER A 141 6.77 6.70 -5.16
CA SER A 141 8.17 6.30 -5.02
C SER A 141 8.82 6.93 -3.80
N LYS A 142 9.58 6.14 -3.04
CA LYS A 142 10.38 6.62 -1.90
C LYS A 142 11.87 6.39 -2.18
N TYR A 143 12.68 7.39 -1.84
CA TYR A 143 14.14 7.37 -2.02
C TYR A 143 14.80 6.42 -1.01
N ALA A 144 15.61 5.49 -1.51
CA ALA A 144 16.28 4.44 -0.75
C ALA A 144 17.82 4.57 -0.76
N GLY A 145 18.34 5.78 -1.04
CA GLY A 145 19.77 6.04 -0.99
C GLY A 145 20.48 5.98 -2.33
N LYS A 146 21.81 6.04 -2.28
CA LYS A 146 22.64 5.80 -3.47
C LYS A 146 22.68 4.31 -3.79
N ALA A 147 22.74 3.99 -5.08
CA ALA A 147 23.01 2.65 -5.60
C ALA A 147 24.46 2.23 -5.37
#